data_AF-A0A412B4X1-F1
#
_entry.id   AF-A0A412B4X1-F1
#
_cell.length_a   1.000
_cell.length_b   1.000
_cell.length_c   1.000
_cell.angle_alpha   90.00
_cell.angle_beta   90.00
_cell.angle_gamma   90.00
#
_symmetry.space_group_name_H-M   'P 1'
#
loop_
_entity.id
_entity.type
_entity.pdbx_description
1 polymer ?
#
loop_
_entity_poly.entity_id
_entity_poly.type
_entity_poly.pdbx_seq_one_letter_code
_entity_poly.pdbx_strand_id
1 'polypeptide(L)'
;MYQNYWRPWDETKKEAWVREMPEEAMTVNDFPFYNRRMWDYEFQLEFSRWLHQRKAARRTCCLVGIRTQESYNRWRTIYGKERERYKNYEWSTKIDEDVYNLYPLFDWKTEDIWVANGKFRWDYNKLYDLYYQAGVSLDRQRVASPFISEAIESLALYKVIDPNTWGRMIGRVNGVGFAGLYGNTRAAGRREIRLPDGYTWKSFMEFLLSTLPEHTREKYQAKLETSIKFWKEKGGVLSEEVIQKLKDRNIPIQVGDSTNYRTDKKPVRMDYLDDIDIEEFRDIPTYKRMCICILRNDHTCKYMGFALTKEENEMKNDALKKYKDIL
;
A
#
# COMPACT_ATOMS: atom_id res chain seq x y z
N MET A 1 -7.29 4.22 12.51
CA MET A 1 -8.37 4.56 11.55
C MET A 1 -9.43 3.48 11.65
N TYR A 2 -10.69 3.80 11.95
CA TYR A 2 -11.79 2.80 12.07
C TYR A 2 -12.64 2.65 10.79
N GLN A 3 -12.46 3.53 9.80
CA GLN A 3 -13.15 3.43 8.51
C GLN A 3 -12.31 2.60 7.54
N ASN A 4 -12.88 1.50 7.06
CA ASN A 4 -12.20 0.58 6.14
C ASN A 4 -12.25 1.03 4.67
N TYR A 5 -13.22 1.88 4.30
CA TYR A 5 -13.45 2.30 2.91
C TYR A 5 -13.89 3.76 2.83
N TRP A 6 -13.41 4.46 1.81
CA TRP A 6 -13.89 5.79 1.43
C TRP A 6 -14.66 5.70 0.11
N ARG A 7 -15.86 6.26 0.08
CA ARG A 7 -16.74 6.31 -1.11
C ARG A 7 -17.09 7.78 -1.39
N PRO A 8 -16.68 8.36 -2.53
CA PRO A 8 -16.83 9.79 -2.79
C PRO A 8 -18.27 10.30 -2.59
N TRP A 9 -19.24 9.66 -3.27
CA TRP A 9 -20.67 10.00 -3.22
C TRP A 9 -21.52 8.92 -2.52
N ASP A 10 -21.21 8.60 -1.26
CA ASP A 10 -22.07 7.71 -0.46
C ASP A 10 -23.37 8.41 -0.07
N GLU A 11 -24.51 7.96 -0.59
CA GLU A 11 -25.84 8.54 -0.34
C GLU A 11 -26.20 8.62 1.15
N THR A 12 -25.67 7.71 1.98
CA THR A 12 -25.89 7.74 3.44
C THR A 12 -25.10 8.85 4.15
N LYS A 13 -24.20 9.53 3.42
CA LYS A 13 -23.28 10.55 3.94
C LYS A 13 -23.24 11.78 3.04
N LYS A 14 -24.40 12.21 2.51
CA LYS A 14 -24.52 13.39 1.63
C LYS A 14 -23.87 14.63 2.23
N GLU A 15 -24.12 14.91 3.51
CA GLU A 15 -23.52 16.04 4.24
C GLU A 15 -21.99 16.01 4.29
N ALA A 16 -21.38 14.85 4.07
CA ALA A 16 -19.93 14.69 4.04
C ALA A 16 -19.35 14.72 2.62
N TRP A 17 -20.15 14.94 1.57
CA TRP A 17 -19.64 14.99 0.21
C TRP A 17 -18.64 16.14 0.03
N VAL A 18 -17.53 15.85 -0.65
CA VAL A 18 -16.48 16.85 -0.91
C VAL A 18 -16.80 17.71 -2.13
N ARG A 19 -17.68 17.22 -3.01
CA ARG A 19 -18.20 17.89 -4.21
C ARG A 19 -19.61 17.39 -4.49
N GLU A 20 -20.45 18.27 -5.04
CA GLU A 20 -21.76 17.88 -5.55
C GLU A 20 -21.63 16.84 -6.66
N MET A 21 -22.66 16.01 -6.81
CA MET A 21 -22.74 15.08 -7.93
C MET A 21 -23.04 15.87 -9.21
N PRO A 22 -22.28 15.67 -10.31
CA PRO A 22 -22.61 16.31 -11.59
C PRO A 22 -24.01 15.93 -12.06
N GLU A 23 -24.71 16.86 -12.71
CA GLU A 23 -26.11 16.66 -13.14
C GLU A 23 -26.26 15.49 -14.13
N GLU A 24 -25.31 15.34 -15.06
CA GLU A 24 -25.30 14.26 -16.05
C GLU A 24 -24.54 13.01 -15.59
N ALA A 25 -24.22 12.90 -14.30
CA ALA A 25 -23.50 11.75 -13.79
C ALA A 25 -24.35 10.48 -13.88
N MET A 26 -23.78 9.42 -14.45
CA MET A 26 -24.34 8.09 -14.28
C MET A 26 -24.21 7.67 -12.81
N THR A 27 -25.28 7.12 -12.27
CA THR A 27 -25.44 6.72 -10.88
C THR A 27 -25.47 5.20 -10.73
N VAL A 28 -25.55 4.71 -9.49
CA VAL A 28 -25.68 3.28 -9.21
C VAL A 28 -26.91 2.64 -9.87
N ASN A 29 -27.95 3.43 -10.17
CA ASN A 29 -29.18 2.95 -10.81
C ASN A 29 -29.00 2.66 -12.31
N ASP A 30 -27.96 3.25 -12.94
CA ASP A 30 -27.67 3.05 -14.36
C ASP A 30 -26.95 1.72 -14.64
N PHE A 31 -26.49 1.03 -13.60
CA PHE A 31 -25.67 -0.17 -13.68
C PHE A 31 -26.33 -1.34 -12.94
N PRO A 32 -27.16 -2.16 -13.62
CA PRO A 32 -27.90 -3.26 -12.99
C PRO A 32 -27.02 -4.32 -12.31
N PHE A 33 -25.76 -4.46 -12.75
CA PHE A 33 -24.78 -5.38 -12.18
C PHE A 33 -24.04 -4.80 -10.96
N TYR A 34 -24.15 -3.49 -10.71
CA TYR A 34 -23.42 -2.85 -9.63
C TYR A 34 -23.91 -3.34 -8.28
N ASN A 35 -22.95 -3.66 -7.40
CA ASN A 35 -23.24 -3.91 -6.00
C ASN A 35 -22.29 -3.09 -5.13
N ARG A 36 -22.76 -2.71 -3.94
CA ARG A 36 -21.98 -1.86 -3.03
C ARG A 36 -20.65 -2.49 -2.61
N ARG A 37 -20.41 -3.79 -2.77
CA ARG A 37 -19.16 -4.44 -2.33
C ARG A 37 -18.16 -4.64 -3.47
N MET A 38 -18.55 -4.33 -4.70
CA MET A 38 -17.75 -4.48 -5.90
C MET A 38 -16.49 -3.61 -5.83
N TRP A 39 -15.36 -4.21 -6.19
CA TRP A 39 -14.11 -3.48 -6.41
C TRP A 39 -14.15 -2.75 -7.76
N ASP A 40 -13.32 -1.71 -7.88
CA ASP A 40 -13.19 -0.92 -9.10
C ASP A 40 -12.83 -1.77 -10.33
N TYR A 41 -11.95 -2.76 -10.17
CA TYR A 41 -11.57 -3.68 -11.25
C TYR A 41 -12.74 -4.58 -11.70
N GLU A 42 -13.52 -5.10 -10.77
CA GLU A 42 -14.72 -5.91 -11.09
C GLU A 42 -15.75 -5.06 -11.83
N PHE A 43 -15.97 -3.82 -11.38
CA PHE A 43 -16.85 -2.89 -12.05
C PHE A 43 -16.39 -2.60 -13.49
N GLN A 44 -15.10 -2.40 -13.72
CA GLN A 44 -14.56 -2.14 -15.07
C GLN A 44 -14.80 -3.32 -16.03
N LEU A 45 -14.69 -4.56 -15.54
CA LEU A 45 -14.97 -5.76 -16.32
C LEU A 45 -16.46 -5.84 -16.69
N GLU A 46 -17.34 -5.74 -15.71
CA GLU A 46 -18.79 -5.80 -15.93
C GLU A 46 -19.30 -4.62 -16.76
N PHE A 47 -18.75 -3.42 -16.56
CA PHE A 47 -19.06 -2.24 -17.37
C PHE A 47 -18.75 -2.47 -18.84
N SER A 48 -17.63 -3.14 -19.15
CA SER A 48 -17.25 -3.44 -20.55
C SER A 48 -18.24 -4.40 -21.21
N ARG A 49 -18.71 -5.41 -20.49
CA ARG A 49 -19.75 -6.37 -20.92
C ARG A 49 -21.09 -5.70 -21.11
N TRP A 50 -21.53 -4.95 -20.11
CA TRP A 50 -22.78 -4.21 -20.13
C TRP A 50 -22.82 -3.19 -21.26
N LEU A 51 -21.74 -2.45 -21.51
CA LEU A 51 -21.68 -1.47 -22.59
C LEU A 51 -21.77 -2.16 -23.96
N HIS A 52 -21.06 -3.28 -24.13
CA HIS A 52 -21.12 -4.10 -25.35
C HIS A 52 -22.55 -4.55 -25.67
N GLN A 53 -23.24 -5.13 -24.69
CA GLN A 53 -24.62 -5.59 -24.82
C GLN A 53 -25.58 -4.42 -25.05
N ARG A 54 -25.48 -3.35 -24.25
CA ARG A 54 -26.34 -2.17 -24.35
C ARG A 54 -26.27 -1.49 -25.72
N LYS A 55 -25.10 -1.52 -26.36
CA LYS A 55 -24.89 -0.95 -27.70
C LYS A 55 -25.21 -1.92 -28.83
N ALA A 56 -25.55 -3.18 -28.53
CA ALA A 56 -25.63 -4.27 -29.50
C ALA A 56 -24.40 -4.29 -30.42
N ALA A 57 -23.22 -4.03 -29.84
CA ALA A 57 -21.99 -3.88 -30.59
C ALA A 57 -21.52 -5.24 -31.09
N ARG A 58 -21.01 -5.31 -32.33
CA ARG A 58 -20.35 -6.53 -32.81
C ARG A 58 -19.02 -6.77 -32.08
N ARG A 59 -18.30 -5.70 -31.73
CA ARG A 59 -17.03 -5.73 -30.99
C ARG A 59 -16.93 -4.50 -30.12
N THR A 60 -16.34 -4.68 -28.94
CA THR A 60 -16.04 -3.58 -28.01
C THR A 60 -14.56 -3.56 -27.68
N CYS A 61 -14.00 -2.36 -27.70
CA CYS A 61 -12.63 -2.10 -27.31
C CYS A 61 -12.62 -1.01 -26.23
N CYS A 62 -12.06 -1.33 -25.08
CA CYS A 62 -11.80 -0.39 -24.00
C CYS A 62 -10.32 0.03 -24.07
N LEU A 63 -10.06 1.31 -24.34
CA LEU A 63 -8.71 1.86 -24.33
C LEU A 63 -8.32 2.22 -22.90
N VAL A 64 -7.22 1.65 -22.42
CA VAL A 64 -6.75 1.85 -21.05
C VAL A 64 -5.36 2.47 -21.06
N GLY A 65 -5.24 3.66 -20.47
CA GLY A 65 -4.00 4.44 -20.41
C GLY A 65 -3.04 4.00 -19.32
N ILE A 66 -2.72 2.71 -19.23
CA ILE A 66 -1.66 2.22 -18.34
C ILE A 66 -0.31 2.26 -19.04
N ARG A 67 0.76 2.47 -18.27
CA ARG A 67 2.14 2.40 -18.77
C ARG A 67 2.94 1.41 -17.94
N THR A 68 3.78 0.61 -18.58
CA THR A 68 4.58 -0.41 -17.90
C THR A 68 5.60 0.19 -16.92
N GLN A 69 6.07 1.42 -17.17
CA GLN A 69 6.92 2.20 -16.26
C GLN A 69 6.24 2.47 -14.90
N GLU A 70 4.90 2.43 -14.82
CA GLU A 70 4.17 2.86 -13.62
C GLU A 70 4.27 1.88 -12.46
N SER A 71 4.33 0.57 -12.74
CA SER A 71 4.55 -0.49 -11.74
C SER A 71 4.79 -1.86 -12.38
N TYR A 72 5.36 -2.77 -11.60
CA TYR A 72 5.52 -4.18 -11.97
C TYR A 72 4.19 -4.87 -12.31
N ASN A 73 3.09 -4.52 -11.63
CA ASN A 73 1.78 -5.09 -11.94
C ASN A 73 1.28 -4.65 -13.32
N ARG A 74 1.50 -3.38 -13.71
CA ARG A 74 1.18 -2.89 -15.05
C ARG A 74 2.05 -3.53 -16.12
N TRP A 75 3.33 -3.73 -15.83
CA TRP A 75 4.21 -4.53 -16.69
C TRP A 75 3.68 -5.96 -16.87
N ARG A 76 3.26 -6.63 -15.79
CA ARG A 76 2.67 -7.97 -15.85
C ARG A 76 1.37 -8.03 -16.65
N THR A 77 0.54 -6.99 -16.62
CA THR A 77 -0.66 -6.92 -17.49
C THR A 77 -0.30 -7.03 -18.97
N ILE A 78 0.85 -6.47 -19.37
CA ILE A 78 1.29 -6.41 -20.77
C ILE A 78 2.29 -7.52 -21.14
N TYR A 79 3.01 -8.12 -20.20
CA TYR A 79 4.02 -9.14 -20.50
C TYR A 79 3.75 -10.49 -19.83
N GLY A 80 2.64 -10.61 -19.10
CA GLY A 80 2.20 -11.87 -18.49
C GLY A 80 1.88 -12.95 -19.54
N LYS A 81 2.20 -14.20 -19.22
CA LYS A 81 2.08 -15.34 -20.14
C LYS A 81 0.63 -15.82 -20.35
N GLU A 82 -0.26 -15.50 -19.42
CA GLU A 82 -1.66 -15.98 -19.41
C GLU A 82 -2.60 -14.88 -19.92
N ARG A 83 -2.58 -14.58 -21.22
CA ARG A 83 -3.60 -13.71 -21.83
C ARG A 83 -3.93 -14.12 -23.26
N GLU A 84 -5.21 -14.06 -23.58
CA GLU A 84 -5.69 -14.09 -24.95
C GLU A 84 -5.59 -12.69 -25.54
N ARG A 85 -4.98 -12.60 -26.74
CA ARG A 85 -4.74 -11.32 -27.43
C ARG A 85 -5.76 -11.14 -28.53
N TYR A 86 -6.08 -9.89 -28.85
CA TYR A 86 -6.74 -9.57 -30.09
C TYR A 86 -5.74 -9.64 -31.24
N LYS A 87 -5.85 -10.66 -32.10
CA LYS A 87 -4.93 -10.87 -33.23
C LYS A 87 -3.45 -10.85 -32.78
N ASN A 88 -2.61 -10.06 -33.46
CA ASN A 88 -1.19 -9.87 -33.18
C ASN A 88 -0.89 -8.65 -32.29
N TYR A 89 -1.90 -8.02 -31.68
CA TYR A 89 -1.68 -6.87 -30.79
C TYR A 89 -1.19 -7.35 -29.42
N GLU A 90 0.12 -7.24 -29.18
CA GLU A 90 0.74 -7.70 -27.94
C GLU A 90 0.23 -6.97 -26.70
N TRP A 91 -0.12 -5.70 -26.86
CA TRP A 91 -0.70 -4.81 -25.85
C TRP A 91 -2.23 -4.91 -25.79
N SER A 92 -2.80 -6.09 -26.04
CA SER A 92 -4.22 -6.36 -25.90
C SER A 92 -4.50 -7.56 -25.00
N THR A 93 -5.63 -7.51 -24.31
CA THR A 93 -6.13 -8.57 -23.43
C THR A 93 -7.61 -8.75 -23.70
N LYS A 94 -8.02 -9.98 -24.02
CA LYS A 94 -9.44 -10.37 -24.13
C LYS A 94 -10.07 -10.35 -22.74
N ILE A 95 -11.24 -9.72 -22.65
CA ILE A 95 -12.03 -9.62 -21.43
C ILE A 95 -13.23 -10.57 -21.51
N ASP A 96 -13.87 -10.62 -22.67
CA ASP A 96 -14.98 -11.51 -22.98
C ASP A 96 -15.03 -11.83 -24.49
N GLU A 97 -16.00 -12.60 -24.94
CA GLU A 97 -16.30 -12.76 -26.36
C GLU A 97 -16.51 -11.39 -27.01
N ASP A 98 -15.70 -11.10 -28.04
CA ASP A 98 -15.69 -9.82 -28.77
C ASP A 98 -15.47 -8.53 -27.93
N VAL A 99 -15.03 -8.66 -26.67
CA VAL A 99 -14.68 -7.53 -25.78
C VAL A 99 -13.21 -7.58 -25.38
N TYR A 100 -12.47 -6.50 -25.65
CA TYR A 100 -11.03 -6.43 -25.43
C TYR A 100 -10.58 -5.13 -24.76
N ASN A 101 -9.58 -5.23 -23.89
CA ASN A 101 -8.81 -4.10 -23.41
C ASN A 101 -7.58 -3.90 -24.29
N LEU A 102 -7.33 -2.66 -24.69
CA LEU A 102 -6.17 -2.25 -25.48
C LEU A 102 -5.37 -1.18 -24.71
N TYR A 103 -4.06 -1.35 -24.68
CA TYR A 103 -3.12 -0.51 -23.93
C TYR A 103 -2.15 0.24 -24.87
N PRO A 104 -2.61 1.24 -25.65
CA PRO A 104 -1.79 1.86 -26.71
C PRO A 104 -0.59 2.68 -26.19
N LEU A 105 -0.57 3.05 -24.92
CA LEU A 105 0.48 3.85 -24.30
C LEU A 105 1.45 3.00 -23.46
N PHE A 106 1.37 1.66 -23.54
CA PHE A 106 2.03 0.78 -22.57
C PHE A 106 3.56 0.99 -22.44
N ASP A 107 4.22 1.41 -23.51
CA ASP A 107 5.66 1.64 -23.61
C ASP A 107 6.06 3.11 -23.45
N TRP A 108 5.09 4.02 -23.32
CA TRP A 108 5.35 5.44 -23.08
C TRP A 108 5.89 5.68 -21.68
N LYS A 109 6.82 6.63 -21.57
CA LYS A 109 7.33 7.15 -20.31
C LYS A 109 6.55 8.38 -19.86
N THR A 110 6.80 8.83 -18.64
CA THR A 110 6.17 10.06 -18.10
C THR A 110 6.53 11.29 -18.92
N GLU A 111 7.77 11.36 -19.38
CA GLU A 111 8.28 12.42 -20.24
C GLU A 111 7.56 12.42 -21.59
N ASP A 112 7.31 11.26 -22.18
CA ASP A 112 6.61 11.16 -23.47
C ASP A 112 5.19 11.75 -23.39
N ILE A 113 4.47 11.52 -22.28
CA ILE A 113 3.14 12.09 -22.04
C ILE A 113 3.20 13.62 -22.00
N TRP A 114 4.15 14.18 -21.25
CA TRP A 114 4.27 15.64 -21.11
C TRP A 114 4.80 16.32 -22.38
N VAL A 115 5.74 15.69 -23.08
CA VAL A 115 6.22 16.15 -24.38
C VAL A 115 5.09 16.15 -25.40
N ALA A 116 4.30 15.06 -25.47
CA ALA A 116 3.15 14.99 -26.35
C ALA A 116 2.11 16.06 -25.99
N ASN A 117 1.76 16.21 -24.71
CA ASN A 117 0.81 17.24 -24.27
C ASN A 117 1.29 18.65 -24.68
N GLY A 118 2.56 19.00 -24.44
CA GLY A 118 3.12 20.30 -24.81
C GLY A 118 3.18 20.53 -26.32
N LYS A 119 3.48 19.48 -27.10
CA LYS A 119 3.60 19.54 -28.57
C LYS A 119 2.23 19.63 -29.26
N PHE A 120 1.27 18.86 -28.79
CA PHE A 120 -0.07 18.77 -29.39
C PHE A 120 -1.10 19.69 -28.73
N ARG A 121 -0.75 20.34 -27.61
CA ARG A 121 -1.60 21.26 -26.85
C ARG A 121 -2.91 20.61 -26.40
N TRP A 122 -2.82 19.37 -25.90
CA TRP A 122 -3.98 18.68 -25.35
C TRP A 122 -4.44 19.29 -24.04
N ASP A 123 -5.76 19.25 -23.80
CA ASP A 123 -6.31 19.60 -22.49
C ASP A 123 -5.76 18.68 -21.41
N TYR A 124 -5.50 19.25 -20.24
CA TYR A 124 -5.03 18.51 -19.07
C TYR A 124 -5.54 19.16 -17.78
N ASN A 125 -5.49 18.39 -16.70
CA ASN A 125 -5.92 18.88 -15.39
C ASN A 125 -4.93 19.92 -14.85
N LYS A 126 -5.40 21.16 -14.62
CA LYS A 126 -4.59 22.27 -14.10
C LYS A 126 -4.01 22.05 -12.71
N LEU A 127 -4.46 21.01 -12.00
CA LEU A 127 -3.80 20.51 -10.80
C LEU A 127 -2.31 20.19 -11.02
N TYR A 128 -1.94 19.72 -12.21
CA TYR A 128 -0.54 19.43 -12.53
C TYR A 128 0.34 20.69 -12.58
N ASP A 129 -0.22 21.86 -12.94
CA ASP A 129 0.50 23.13 -12.86
C ASP A 129 0.80 23.49 -11.40
N LEU A 130 -0.16 23.25 -10.50
CA LEU A 130 -0.01 23.49 -9.07
C LEU A 130 1.02 22.52 -8.45
N TYR A 131 1.05 21.26 -8.88
CA TYR A 131 2.10 20.32 -8.50
C TYR A 131 3.48 20.79 -8.97
N TYR A 132 3.59 21.27 -10.20
CA TYR A 132 4.83 21.81 -10.73
C TYR A 132 5.29 23.04 -9.93
N GLN A 133 4.39 23.99 -9.66
CA GLN A 133 4.68 25.17 -8.83
C GLN A 133 5.09 24.79 -7.39
N ALA A 134 4.53 23.71 -6.85
CA ALA A 134 4.90 23.16 -5.54
C ALA A 134 6.22 22.36 -5.56
N GLY A 135 6.93 22.28 -6.69
CA GLY A 135 8.21 21.59 -6.82
C GLY A 135 8.10 20.06 -6.87
N VAL A 136 6.92 19.51 -7.18
CA VAL A 136 6.73 18.06 -7.33
C VAL A 136 7.33 17.62 -8.66
N SER A 137 8.29 16.70 -8.61
CA SER A 137 8.91 16.12 -9.81
C SER A 137 7.88 15.38 -10.66
N LEU A 138 8.05 15.40 -11.99
CA LEU A 138 7.06 14.88 -12.94
C LEU A 138 6.66 13.41 -12.65
N ASP A 139 7.61 12.57 -12.22
CA ASP A 139 7.39 11.17 -11.87
C ASP A 139 6.48 10.97 -10.63
N ARG A 140 6.40 11.99 -9.77
CA ARG A 140 5.62 12.00 -8.52
C ARG A 140 4.29 12.73 -8.63
N GLN A 141 4.02 13.37 -9.76
CA GLN A 141 2.74 14.02 -10.01
C GLN A 141 1.66 12.98 -10.27
N ARG A 142 1.07 12.43 -9.21
CA ARG A 142 -0.03 11.45 -9.30
C ARG A 142 -1.27 11.98 -8.61
N VAL A 143 -2.39 11.91 -9.31
CA VAL A 143 -3.72 12.12 -8.74
C VAL A 143 -4.29 10.74 -8.44
N ALA A 144 -4.34 10.37 -7.17
CA ALA A 144 -4.90 9.11 -6.71
C ALA A 144 -5.83 9.36 -5.53
N SER A 145 -6.57 8.33 -5.13
CA SER A 145 -7.35 8.37 -3.89
C SER A 145 -6.43 8.78 -2.74
N PRO A 146 -6.72 9.87 -2.01
CA PRO A 146 -5.83 10.40 -0.96
C PRO A 146 -5.53 9.40 0.18
N PHE A 147 -6.32 8.32 0.27
CA PHE A 147 -6.31 7.36 1.36
C PHE A 147 -5.61 6.04 1.02
N ILE A 148 -5.12 5.86 -0.21
CA ILE A 148 -4.27 4.70 -0.52
C ILE A 148 -2.83 5.00 -0.11
N SER A 149 -2.08 3.94 0.20
CA SER A 149 -0.73 4.05 0.77
C SER A 149 0.22 4.91 -0.07
N GLU A 150 0.00 4.94 -1.39
CA GLU A 150 0.73 5.63 -2.43
C GLU A 150 0.43 7.13 -2.50
N ALA A 151 -0.72 7.57 -2.00
CA ALA A 151 -1.18 8.97 -2.05
C ALA A 151 -1.19 9.66 -0.68
N ILE A 152 -0.91 8.94 0.40
CA ILE A 152 -0.73 9.54 1.74
C ILE A 152 0.36 10.62 1.70
N GLU A 153 1.39 10.45 0.88
CA GLU A 153 2.45 11.46 0.76
C GLU A 153 2.01 12.74 0.05
N SER A 154 1.01 12.68 -0.83
CA SER A 154 0.48 13.87 -1.48
C SER A 154 -0.63 14.56 -0.67
N LEU A 155 -1.11 13.97 0.43
CA LEU A 155 -2.09 14.60 1.33
C LEU A 155 -1.63 15.96 1.86
N ALA A 156 -0.33 16.13 2.13
CA ALA A 156 0.22 17.40 2.59
C ALA A 156 0.01 18.53 1.55
N LEU A 157 -0.03 18.19 0.26
CA LEU A 157 -0.25 19.15 -0.83
C LEU A 157 -1.70 19.62 -0.90
N TYR A 158 -2.68 18.80 -0.48
CA TYR A 158 -4.10 19.20 -0.50
C TYR A 158 -4.36 20.46 0.31
N LYS A 159 -3.67 20.64 1.45
CA LYS A 159 -3.82 21.84 2.29
C LYS A 159 -3.43 23.12 1.54
N VAL A 160 -2.42 23.04 0.66
CA VAL A 160 -1.89 24.19 -0.08
C VAL A 160 -2.64 24.41 -1.40
N ILE A 161 -3.01 23.31 -2.07
CA ILE A 161 -3.56 23.31 -3.42
C ILE A 161 -5.09 23.44 -3.43
N ASP A 162 -5.80 22.79 -2.50
CA ASP A 162 -7.27 22.82 -2.40
C ASP A 162 -7.70 22.83 -0.92
N PRO A 163 -7.54 23.96 -0.22
CA PRO A 163 -7.80 24.07 1.22
C PRO A 163 -9.26 23.80 1.59
N ASN A 164 -10.21 24.07 0.69
CA ASN A 164 -11.64 23.85 0.91
C ASN A 164 -11.97 22.35 0.90
N THR A 165 -11.47 21.60 -0.10
CA THR A 165 -11.61 20.14 -0.11
C THR A 165 -10.87 19.52 1.06
N TRP A 166 -9.68 20.02 1.40
CA TRP A 166 -8.92 19.59 2.58
C TRP A 166 -9.72 19.74 3.89
N GLY A 167 -10.35 20.90 4.12
CA GLY A 167 -11.18 21.14 5.30
C GLY A 167 -12.34 20.13 5.42
N ARG A 168 -13.04 19.87 4.30
CA ARG A 168 -14.09 18.83 4.25
C ARG A 168 -13.55 17.43 4.49
N MET A 169 -12.36 17.11 4.00
CA MET A 169 -11.71 15.81 4.24
C MET A 169 -11.34 15.59 5.71
N ILE A 170 -10.83 16.63 6.40
CA ILE A 170 -10.53 16.56 7.84
C ILE A 170 -11.79 16.24 8.64
N GLY A 171 -12.91 16.91 8.35
CA GLY A 171 -14.18 16.69 9.07
C GLY A 171 -14.79 15.30 8.84
N ARG A 172 -14.44 14.64 7.73
CA ARG A 172 -15.06 13.37 7.30
C ARG A 172 -14.30 12.12 7.73
N VAL A 173 -12.96 12.16 7.74
CA VAL A 173 -12.14 10.95 7.94
C VAL A 173 -11.18 11.13 9.12
N ASN A 174 -11.44 10.36 10.18
CA ASN A 174 -10.61 10.34 11.38
C ASN A 174 -9.17 9.97 11.06
N GLY A 175 -8.23 10.86 11.41
CA GLY A 175 -6.81 10.66 11.19
C GLY A 175 -6.25 11.29 9.91
N VAL A 176 -7.08 11.90 9.04
CA VAL A 176 -6.59 12.65 7.87
C VAL A 176 -5.73 13.83 8.26
N GLY A 177 -6.15 14.62 9.26
CA GLY A 177 -5.35 15.73 9.75
C GLY A 177 -3.96 15.25 10.19
N PHE A 178 -3.90 14.13 10.92
CA PHE A 178 -2.63 13.52 11.30
C PHE A 178 -1.84 13.01 10.09
N ALA A 179 -2.47 12.29 9.15
CA ALA A 179 -1.79 11.77 7.96
C ALA A 179 -1.29 12.87 7.02
N GLY A 180 -2.01 13.98 6.85
CA GLY A 180 -1.57 15.11 6.03
C GLY A 180 -0.50 15.97 6.70
N LEU A 181 -0.55 16.14 8.02
CA LEU A 181 0.49 16.87 8.76
C LEU A 181 1.76 16.03 8.96
N TYR A 182 1.60 14.74 9.25
CA TYR A 182 2.67 13.89 9.77
C TYR A 182 2.98 12.67 8.89
N GLY A 183 2.16 12.32 7.90
CA GLY A 183 2.36 11.13 7.07
C GLY A 183 3.66 11.15 6.25
N ASN A 184 4.16 12.35 5.93
CA ASN A 184 5.48 12.58 5.31
C ASN A 184 6.61 12.86 6.30
N THR A 185 6.29 12.92 7.59
CA THR A 185 7.26 13.28 8.62
C THR A 185 7.77 12.04 9.34
N ARG A 186 8.80 12.26 10.15
CA ARG A 186 9.39 11.24 11.02
C ARG A 186 8.37 10.61 11.98
N ALA A 187 7.33 11.34 12.36
CA ALA A 187 6.30 10.86 13.28
C ALA A 187 5.49 9.66 12.73
N ALA A 188 5.42 9.46 11.41
CA ALA A 188 4.80 8.29 10.79
C ALA A 188 5.82 7.21 10.36
N GLY A 189 7.11 7.42 10.64
CA GLY A 189 8.20 6.48 10.41
C GLY A 189 8.44 6.01 8.97
N ARG A 190 7.98 6.76 7.95
CA ARG A 190 8.10 6.38 6.53
C ARG A 190 9.47 6.66 5.90
N ARG A 191 10.17 7.74 6.29
CA ARG A 191 11.50 8.10 5.75
C ARG A 191 12.63 7.77 6.71
N GLU A 192 12.61 8.39 7.88
CA GLU A 192 13.63 8.29 8.91
C GLU A 192 12.92 8.24 10.27
N ILE A 193 13.35 7.34 11.14
CA ILE A 193 12.84 7.25 12.51
C ILE A 193 13.97 7.67 13.42
N ARG A 194 13.75 8.76 14.15
CA ARG A 194 14.67 9.26 15.16
C ARG A 194 14.13 8.92 16.54
N LEU A 195 15.01 8.41 17.38
CA LEU A 195 14.72 8.22 18.79
C LEU A 195 14.57 9.60 19.47
N PRO A 196 13.44 9.89 20.14
CA PRO A 196 13.29 11.15 20.87
C PRO A 196 14.37 11.30 21.95
N ASP A 197 14.84 12.54 22.16
CA ASP A 197 15.89 12.81 23.15
C ASP A 197 15.45 12.36 24.55
N GLY A 198 16.33 11.67 25.27
CA GLY A 198 16.04 11.10 26.60
C GLY A 198 15.40 9.70 26.61
N TYR A 199 15.09 9.13 25.45
CA TYR A 199 14.60 7.75 25.33
C TYR A 199 15.69 6.77 24.89
N THR A 200 15.50 5.50 25.26
CA THR A 200 16.01 4.30 24.56
C THR A 200 14.92 3.76 23.63
N TRP A 201 15.24 2.98 22.60
CA TRP A 201 14.20 2.39 21.76
C TRP A 201 13.23 1.52 22.54
N LYS A 202 13.72 0.81 23.58
CA LYS A 202 12.87 0.05 24.49
C LYS A 202 11.87 0.95 25.24
N SER A 203 12.34 2.01 25.89
CA SER A 203 11.45 2.91 26.64
C SER A 203 10.52 3.70 25.71
N PHE A 204 10.96 4.01 24.49
CA PHE A 204 10.11 4.63 23.49
C PHE A 204 9.03 3.67 22.98
N MET A 205 9.36 2.40 22.77
CA MET A 205 8.39 1.35 22.45
C MET A 205 7.33 1.22 23.55
N GLU A 206 7.74 1.19 24.83
CA GLU A 206 6.83 1.14 25.98
C GLU A 206 5.89 2.36 26.00
N PHE A 207 6.43 3.56 25.75
CA PHE A 207 5.62 4.76 25.57
C PHE A 207 4.62 4.60 24.42
N LEU A 208 5.07 4.21 23.22
CA LEU A 208 4.17 4.01 22.07
C LEU A 208 3.05 3.01 22.37
N LEU A 209 3.37 1.88 23.00
CA LEU A 209 2.39 0.88 23.41
C LEU A 209 1.34 1.46 24.36
N SER A 210 1.76 2.32 25.30
CA SER A 210 0.85 2.95 26.26
C SER A 210 -0.19 3.87 25.58
N THR A 211 0.14 4.45 24.42
CA THR A 211 -0.77 5.31 23.64
C THR A 211 -1.81 4.55 22.81
N LEU A 212 -1.66 3.23 22.66
CA LEU A 212 -2.56 2.41 21.85
C LEU A 212 -3.79 1.93 22.66
N PRO A 213 -4.94 1.71 21.99
CA PRO A 213 -6.07 0.98 22.58
C PRO A 213 -5.63 -0.40 23.09
N GLU A 214 -6.20 -0.84 24.21
CA GLU A 214 -5.83 -2.07 24.92
C GLU A 214 -5.71 -3.29 24.00
N HIS A 215 -6.76 -3.60 23.24
CA HIS A 215 -6.76 -4.70 22.26
C HIS A 215 -5.63 -4.63 21.23
N THR A 216 -5.25 -3.43 20.80
CA THR A 216 -4.16 -3.26 19.82
C THR A 216 -2.80 -3.43 20.50
N ARG A 217 -2.65 -2.90 21.71
CA ARG A 217 -1.45 -3.02 22.54
C ARG A 217 -1.13 -4.47 22.85
N GLU A 218 -2.12 -5.24 23.30
CA GLU A 218 -1.98 -6.66 23.64
C GLU A 218 -1.49 -7.48 22.45
N LYS A 219 -2.01 -7.23 21.25
CA LYS A 219 -1.55 -7.90 20.02
C LYS A 219 -0.09 -7.65 19.71
N TYR A 220 0.35 -6.39 19.84
CA TYR A 220 1.75 -6.03 19.65
C TYR A 220 2.65 -6.68 20.72
N GLN A 221 2.22 -6.65 21.99
CA GLN A 221 2.95 -7.28 23.10
C GLN A 221 3.10 -8.79 22.91
N ALA A 222 2.01 -9.50 22.54
CA ALA A 222 2.05 -10.93 22.29
C ALA A 222 3.05 -11.31 21.17
N LYS A 223 3.10 -10.52 20.08
CA LYS A 223 4.09 -10.73 19.01
C LYS A 223 5.51 -10.44 19.49
N LEU A 224 5.71 -9.36 20.26
CA LEU A 224 7.01 -9.03 20.82
C LEU A 224 7.54 -10.14 21.75
N GLU A 225 6.72 -10.61 22.69
CA GLU A 225 7.06 -11.70 23.61
C GLU A 225 7.40 -12.99 22.86
N THR A 226 6.59 -13.34 21.86
CA THR A 226 6.86 -14.49 20.98
C THR A 226 8.22 -14.37 20.31
N SER A 227 8.56 -13.17 19.81
CA SER A 227 9.85 -12.95 19.16
C SER A 227 11.02 -13.00 20.13
N ILE A 228 10.89 -12.39 21.32
CA ILE A 228 11.90 -12.44 22.38
C ILE A 228 12.17 -13.89 22.76
N LYS A 229 11.11 -14.67 23.02
CA LYS A 229 11.22 -16.09 23.36
C LYS A 229 11.89 -16.88 22.24
N PHE A 230 11.50 -16.64 20.99
CA PHE A 230 12.09 -17.30 19.83
C PHE A 230 13.61 -17.06 19.73
N TRP A 231 14.06 -15.80 19.85
CA TRP A 231 15.48 -15.45 19.75
C TRP A 231 16.30 -15.92 20.96
N LYS A 232 15.72 -16.01 22.15
CA LYS A 232 16.39 -16.55 23.34
C LYS A 232 16.50 -18.09 23.30
N GLU A 233 15.43 -18.79 22.95
CA GLU A 233 15.35 -20.25 23.14
C GLU A 233 15.67 -21.04 21.88
N LYS A 234 15.18 -20.60 20.71
CA LYS A 234 15.36 -21.32 19.44
C LYS A 234 16.53 -20.74 18.65
N GLY A 235 16.54 -19.42 18.49
CA GLY A 235 17.51 -18.67 17.73
C GLY A 235 17.10 -18.46 16.27
N GLY A 236 17.42 -17.29 15.71
CA GLY A 236 17.25 -16.99 14.29
C GLY A 236 18.46 -17.45 13.46
N VAL A 237 18.30 -17.61 12.15
CA VAL A 237 19.41 -18.04 11.28
C VAL A 237 20.12 -16.82 10.68
N LEU A 238 21.43 -16.69 10.93
CA LEU A 238 22.27 -15.58 10.47
C LEU A 238 23.45 -16.10 9.63
N SER A 239 23.91 -15.31 8.66
CA SER A 239 25.12 -15.62 7.90
C SER A 239 26.37 -15.47 8.76
N GLU A 240 27.46 -16.14 8.38
CA GLU A 240 28.74 -16.02 9.10
C GLU A 240 29.23 -14.57 9.13
N GLU A 241 29.00 -13.81 8.07
CA GLU A 241 29.32 -12.38 7.99
C GLU A 241 28.61 -11.58 9.09
N VAL A 242 27.31 -11.79 9.27
CA VAL A 242 26.53 -11.09 10.31
C VAL A 242 26.98 -11.53 11.71
N ILE A 243 27.25 -12.82 11.91
CA ILE A 243 27.78 -13.34 13.17
C ILE A 243 29.09 -12.64 13.53
N GLN A 244 29.99 -12.46 12.55
CA GLN A 244 31.24 -11.75 12.77
C GLN A 244 30.99 -10.27 13.11
N LYS A 245 30.12 -9.57 12.37
CA LYS A 245 29.72 -8.17 12.66
C LYS A 245 29.18 -7.98 14.09
N LEU A 246 28.45 -8.98 14.61
CA LEU A 246 27.93 -8.99 15.99
C LEU A 246 29.05 -9.20 17.01
N LYS A 247 29.96 -10.14 16.77
CA LYS A 247 31.13 -10.40 17.62
C LYS A 247 32.06 -9.20 17.70
N ASP A 248 32.35 -8.56 16.57
CA ASP A 248 33.21 -7.38 16.49
C ASP A 248 32.66 -6.19 17.30
N ARG A 249 31.33 -6.15 17.50
CA ARG A 249 30.62 -5.17 18.32
C ARG A 249 30.43 -5.63 19.78
N ASN A 250 31.04 -6.73 20.19
CA ASN A 250 30.92 -7.34 21.51
C ASN A 250 29.47 -7.65 21.92
N ILE A 251 28.62 -8.02 20.96
CA ILE A 251 27.24 -8.39 21.24
C ILE A 251 27.21 -9.85 21.72
N PRO A 252 26.63 -10.14 22.91
CA PRO A 252 26.53 -11.50 23.41
C PRO A 252 25.60 -12.35 22.52
N ILE A 253 26.17 -13.38 21.90
CA ILE A 253 25.45 -14.32 21.05
C ILE A 253 25.88 -15.76 21.33
N GLN A 254 24.95 -16.71 21.13
CA GLN A 254 25.23 -18.14 21.16
C GLN A 254 24.97 -18.70 19.76
N VAL A 255 26.00 -19.22 19.10
CA VAL A 255 25.89 -19.82 17.76
C VAL A 255 25.76 -21.33 17.92
N GLY A 256 24.74 -21.93 17.31
CA GLY A 256 24.56 -23.38 17.28
C GLY A 256 25.09 -24.02 15.99
N ASP A 257 25.29 -25.34 16.03
CA ASP A 257 25.94 -26.07 14.94
C ASP A 257 24.99 -26.53 13.83
N SER A 258 23.71 -26.78 14.15
CA SER A 258 22.72 -27.32 13.21
C SER A 258 21.36 -26.66 13.34
N THR A 259 20.70 -26.48 12.20
CA THR A 259 19.37 -25.89 12.10
C THR A 259 18.46 -26.79 11.27
N ASN A 260 17.17 -26.82 11.61
CA ASN A 260 16.17 -27.56 10.85
C ASN A 260 15.79 -26.85 9.52
N TYR A 261 16.30 -25.64 9.29
CA TYR A 261 16.08 -24.89 8.06
C TYR A 261 17.07 -25.32 6.99
N ARG A 262 16.62 -25.43 5.74
CA ARG A 262 17.47 -25.68 4.59
C ARG A 262 18.22 -24.40 4.20
N THR A 263 19.30 -24.11 4.91
CA THR A 263 20.13 -22.91 4.72
C THR A 263 21.58 -23.18 5.10
N ASP A 264 22.48 -22.41 4.49
CA ASP A 264 23.90 -22.27 4.81
C ASP A 264 24.16 -21.39 6.05
N LYS A 265 23.13 -20.70 6.55
CA LYS A 265 23.18 -19.85 7.74
C LYS A 265 23.19 -20.68 9.03
N LYS A 266 23.79 -20.12 10.10
CA LYS A 266 23.87 -20.76 11.42
C LYS A 266 22.78 -20.23 12.35
N PRO A 267 22.21 -21.07 13.23
CA PRO A 267 21.27 -20.61 14.25
C PRO A 267 22.01 -19.80 15.32
N VAL A 268 21.44 -18.67 15.70
CA VAL A 268 21.99 -17.71 16.66
C VAL A 268 20.93 -17.34 17.67
N ARG A 269 21.23 -17.57 18.95
CA ARG A 269 20.42 -17.11 20.08
C ARG A 269 21.04 -15.86 20.68
N MET A 270 20.20 -14.90 21.00
CA MET A 270 20.61 -13.64 21.60
C MET A 270 19.44 -12.94 22.27
N ASP A 271 19.77 -12.00 23.15
CA ASP A 271 18.80 -11.07 23.69
C ASP A 271 18.44 -9.98 22.67
N TYR A 272 17.28 -9.36 22.89
CA TYR A 272 16.87 -8.20 22.13
C TYR A 272 17.81 -7.02 22.37
N LEU A 273 18.25 -6.39 21.28
CA LEU A 273 19.05 -5.17 21.35
C LEU A 273 18.15 -3.93 21.33
N ASP A 274 18.65 -2.82 21.84
CA ASP A 274 17.95 -1.54 21.69
C ASP A 274 17.97 -1.07 20.22
N ASP A 275 19.17 -1.03 19.62
CA ASP A 275 19.44 -0.74 18.21
C ASP A 275 20.71 -1.47 17.75
N ILE A 276 20.95 -1.50 16.44
CA ILE A 276 22.22 -1.90 15.85
C ILE A 276 22.46 -1.17 14.52
N ASP A 277 23.68 -0.69 14.32
CA ASP A 277 24.09 -0.04 13.07
C ASP A 277 24.89 -1.02 12.19
N ILE A 278 24.15 -1.84 11.45
CA ILE A 278 24.62 -2.74 10.39
C ILE A 278 23.60 -2.77 9.24
N GLU A 279 24.05 -3.13 8.04
CA GLU A 279 23.20 -3.23 6.86
C GLU A 279 22.07 -4.26 7.04
N GLU A 280 22.37 -5.38 7.70
CA GLU A 280 21.43 -6.47 8.01
C GLU A 280 20.59 -6.21 9.26
N PHE A 281 20.40 -4.94 9.65
CA PHE A 281 19.56 -4.54 10.80
C PHE A 281 18.19 -5.25 10.82
N ARG A 282 17.62 -5.51 9.65
CA ARG A 282 16.33 -6.21 9.51
C ARG A 282 16.36 -7.68 9.89
N ASP A 283 17.54 -8.29 10.04
CA ASP A 283 17.68 -9.67 10.44
C ASP A 283 17.87 -9.80 11.97
N ILE A 284 18.23 -8.70 12.65
CA ILE A 284 18.55 -8.69 14.08
C ILE A 284 17.32 -8.33 14.93
N PRO A 285 17.09 -9.00 16.08
CA PRO A 285 16.01 -8.64 17.00
C PRO A 285 16.31 -7.33 17.74
N THR A 286 15.60 -6.26 17.41
CA THR A 286 15.75 -4.97 18.10
C THR A 286 14.43 -4.33 18.51
N TYR A 287 14.43 -3.58 19.61
CA TYR A 287 13.28 -2.78 20.05
C TYR A 287 12.95 -1.66 19.04
N LYS A 288 13.95 -1.13 18.34
CA LYS A 288 13.74 -0.20 17.22
C LYS A 288 12.79 -0.78 16.18
N ARG A 289 12.98 -2.02 15.73
CA ARG A 289 12.08 -2.67 14.76
C ARG A 289 10.63 -2.73 15.23
N MET A 290 10.42 -2.95 16.53
CA MET A 290 9.09 -2.93 17.12
C MET A 290 8.46 -1.53 17.07
N CYS A 291 9.24 -0.48 17.37
CA CYS A 291 8.80 0.91 17.18
C CYS A 291 8.42 1.18 15.72
N ILE A 292 9.19 0.66 14.75
CA ILE A 292 8.87 0.79 13.31
C ILE A 292 7.51 0.19 13.00
N CYS A 293 7.21 -1.02 13.50
CA CYS A 293 5.92 -1.66 13.30
C CYS A 293 4.77 -0.80 13.84
N ILE A 294 4.90 -0.32 15.07
CA ILE A 294 3.87 0.49 15.73
C ILE A 294 3.64 1.80 14.97
N LEU A 295 4.71 2.55 14.68
CA LEU A 295 4.63 3.85 13.98
C LEU A 295 4.05 3.72 12.57
N ARG A 296 4.30 2.61 11.88
CA ARG A 296 3.78 2.33 10.54
C ARG A 296 2.41 1.67 10.54
N ASN A 297 1.80 1.44 11.70
CA ASN A 297 0.57 0.65 11.86
C ASN A 297 0.65 -0.75 11.22
N ASP A 298 1.82 -1.39 11.25
CA ASP A 298 2.00 -2.78 10.85
C ASP A 298 1.50 -3.71 11.96
N HIS A 299 0.18 -3.84 12.07
CA HIS A 299 -0.48 -4.69 13.07
C HIS A 299 -0.07 -6.17 12.99
N THR A 300 0.44 -6.59 11.83
CA THR A 300 0.90 -7.96 11.61
C THR A 300 2.35 -8.17 12.03
N CYS A 301 3.11 -7.10 12.30
CA CYS A 301 4.56 -7.10 12.53
C CYS A 301 5.35 -7.81 11.40
N LYS A 302 4.91 -7.67 10.15
CA LYS A 302 5.61 -8.21 8.97
C LYS A 302 7.03 -7.66 8.87
N TYR A 303 7.26 -6.41 9.27
CA TYR A 303 8.60 -5.83 9.31
C TYR A 303 9.54 -6.56 10.29
N MET A 304 8.98 -7.24 11.30
CA MET A 304 9.72 -8.11 12.22
C MET A 304 9.84 -9.56 11.72
N GLY A 305 9.38 -9.87 10.50
CA GLY A 305 9.43 -11.21 9.92
C GLY A 305 8.28 -12.13 10.33
N PHE A 306 7.22 -11.59 10.97
CA PHE A 306 6.06 -12.39 11.33
C PHE A 306 5.22 -12.76 10.11
N ALA A 307 4.83 -14.03 10.04
CA ALA A 307 3.74 -14.49 9.21
C ALA A 307 2.39 -14.22 9.90
N LEU A 308 1.30 -14.35 9.14
CA LEU A 308 -0.04 -14.31 9.71
C LEU A 308 -0.23 -15.49 10.67
N THR A 309 -0.85 -15.24 11.83
CA THR A 309 -1.26 -16.30 12.78
C THR A 309 -2.32 -17.21 12.17
N LYS A 310 -2.64 -18.33 12.83
CA LYS A 310 -3.73 -19.21 12.40
C LYS A 310 -5.05 -18.45 12.33
N GLU A 311 -5.38 -17.68 13.38
CA GLU A 311 -6.57 -16.84 13.42
C GLU A 311 -6.55 -15.75 12.32
N GLU A 312 -5.42 -15.06 12.12
CA GLU A 312 -5.29 -14.06 11.04
C GLU A 312 -5.44 -14.71 9.64
N ASN A 313 -4.93 -15.93 9.46
CA ASN A 313 -5.12 -16.71 8.24
C ASN A 313 -6.55 -17.24 8.10
N GLU A 314 -7.20 -17.66 9.18
CA GLU A 314 -8.61 -18.09 9.20
C GLU A 314 -9.50 -16.90 8.88
N MET A 315 -9.32 -15.74 9.51
CA MET A 315 -10.03 -14.51 9.15
C MET A 315 -9.80 -14.13 7.68
N LYS A 316 -8.55 -14.23 7.19
CA LYS A 316 -8.23 -14.01 5.78
C LYS A 316 -8.93 -15.04 4.88
N ASN A 317 -8.92 -16.32 5.24
CA ASN A 317 -9.49 -17.41 4.47
C ASN A 317 -11.01 -17.40 4.51
N ASP A 318 -11.63 -17.03 5.62
CA ASP A 318 -13.06 -16.84 5.79
C ASP A 318 -13.53 -15.64 5.00
N ALA A 319 -12.75 -14.55 4.99
CA ALA A 319 -12.96 -13.47 4.05
C ALA A 319 -12.88 -14.01 2.61
N LEU A 320 -11.77 -14.64 2.22
CA LEU A 320 -11.60 -15.18 0.86
C LEU A 320 -12.70 -16.18 0.47
N LYS A 321 -13.13 -17.06 1.37
CA LYS A 321 -14.15 -18.10 1.15
C LYS A 321 -15.54 -17.48 1.05
N LYS A 322 -15.86 -16.53 1.93
CA LYS A 322 -17.09 -15.71 1.83
C LYS A 322 -17.17 -14.97 0.49
N TYR A 323 -16.03 -14.67 -0.13
CA TYR A 323 -15.95 -13.97 -1.41
C TYR A 323 -15.52 -14.88 -2.58
N LYS A 324 -15.37 -16.20 -2.38
CA LYS A 324 -14.86 -17.13 -3.40
C LYS A 324 -15.92 -17.47 -4.44
N ASP A 325 -17.19 -17.55 -4.01
CA ASP A 325 -18.33 -17.83 -4.88
C ASP A 325 -18.99 -16.53 -5.40
N ILE A 326 -18.29 -15.40 -5.22
CA ILE A 326 -18.69 -14.05 -5.69
C ILE A 326 -17.67 -13.50 -6.72
N LEU A 327 -16.57 -14.23 -6.96
CA LEU A 327 -15.59 -14.03 -8.04
C LEU A 327 -15.85 -15.05 -9.15
#